data_AF-A0A7L2NB67-F1
#
_entry.id   AF-A0A7L2NB67-F1
#
_cell.length_a   1.000
_cell.length_b   1.000
_cell.length_c   1.000
_cell.angle_alpha   90.00
_cell.angle_beta   90.00
_cell.angle_gamma   90.00
#
_symmetry.space_group_name_H-M   'P 1'
#
loop_
_entity.id
_entity.type
_entity.pdbx_description
1 polymer ?
#
loop_
_entity_poly.entity_id
_entity_poly.type
_entity_poly.pdbx_seq_one_letter_code
_entity_poly.pdbx_strand_id
1 'polypeptide(L)'
;QEGYGVIVLNPNENYIEVEKTKAQIQLSSDISDEPAEKRERKDKIQKETKKRRDFYEKYRNPQKEKETMQIYIRDNGSPEEHAIYVWDHFISQSAAENVFFVAHSYGGLAFVELMIQREAEVKNRVTAVALTDSVHNVWHQEVGKTIREWMRENCCNWVSSSEPLDTSVESMLPDCPRVSAGTERHELTSWKSFPSVFKFFSEAVKAKNSLVKPTPTRRSNRIKYEE
;
A
#
# COMPACT_ATOMS: atom_id res chain seq x y z
N GLN A 1 20.59 -25.07 -2.87
CA GLN A 1 20.61 -23.88 -3.73
C GLN A 1 19.59 -22.93 -3.13
N GLU A 2 19.98 -21.73 -2.71
CA GLU A 2 19.01 -20.74 -2.27
C GLU A 2 18.15 -20.34 -3.48
N GLY A 3 16.84 -20.50 -3.36
CA GLY A 3 15.88 -20.14 -4.38
C GLY A 3 15.11 -18.90 -3.94
N TYR A 4 14.85 -17.99 -4.88
CA TYR A 4 14.01 -16.82 -4.64
C TYR A 4 12.67 -16.99 -5.33
N GLY A 5 11.58 -16.72 -4.60
CA GLY A 5 10.25 -16.50 -5.16
C GLY A 5 9.98 -15.00 -5.26
N VAL A 6 9.41 -14.54 -6.36
CA VAL A 6 9.02 -13.14 -6.54
C VAL A 6 7.52 -13.10 -6.83
N ILE A 7 6.80 -12.28 -6.06
CA ILE A 7 5.40 -11.96 -6.30
C ILE A 7 5.34 -10.47 -6.61
N VAL A 8 4.71 -10.11 -7.73
CA VAL A 8 4.48 -8.72 -8.12
C VAL A 8 2.99 -8.45 -7.98
N LEU A 9 2.65 -7.47 -7.15
CA LEU A 9 1.28 -7.06 -6.93
C LEU A 9 0.98 -5.85 -7.82
N ASN A 10 -0.06 -5.96 -8.64
CA ASN A 10 -0.70 -4.80 -9.25
C ASN A 10 -2.06 -4.60 -8.58
N PRO A 11 -2.13 -3.81 -7.49
CA PRO A 11 -3.37 -3.60 -6.74
C PRO A 11 -4.34 -2.64 -7.44
N ASN A 12 -4.01 -2.14 -8.63
CA ASN A 12 -4.85 -1.21 -9.36
C ASN A 12 -5.93 -1.95 -10.16
N GLU A 13 -7.09 -1.32 -10.30
CA GLU A 13 -8.17 -1.77 -11.19
C GLU A 13 -8.69 -3.18 -10.85
N ASN A 14 -8.82 -3.50 -9.56
CA ASN A 14 -9.44 -4.76 -9.09
C ASN A 14 -10.98 -4.73 -9.22
N TYR A 15 -11.46 -4.43 -10.41
CA TYR A 15 -12.87 -4.45 -10.77
C TYR A 15 -13.06 -4.94 -12.20
N ILE A 16 -14.24 -5.46 -12.48
CA ILE A 16 -14.69 -5.83 -13.82
C ILE A 16 -15.64 -4.74 -14.31
N GLU A 17 -15.35 -4.16 -15.47
CA GLU A 17 -16.29 -3.26 -16.14
C GLU A 17 -17.39 -4.06 -16.85
N VAL A 18 -18.63 -3.77 -16.50
CA VAL A 18 -19.81 -4.39 -17.12
C VAL A 18 -20.76 -3.31 -17.64
N GLU A 19 -21.33 -3.55 -18.82
CA GLU A 19 -22.31 -2.64 -19.42
C GLU A 19 -23.59 -2.58 -18.55
N LYS A 20 -24.01 -1.36 -18.18
CA LYS A 20 -25.26 -1.15 -17.46
C LYS A 20 -26.44 -1.57 -18.31
N THR A 21 -27.39 -2.26 -17.69
CA THR A 21 -28.68 -2.54 -18.32
C THR A 21 -29.53 -1.28 -18.40
N LYS A 22 -30.47 -1.22 -19.36
CA LYS A 22 -31.35 -0.05 -19.56
C LYS A 22 -32.15 0.34 -18.30
N ALA A 23 -32.50 -0.64 -17.46
CA ALA A 23 -33.20 -0.41 -16.19
C ALA A 23 -32.32 0.31 -15.15
N GLN A 24 -31.03 -0.02 -15.08
CA GLN A 24 -30.08 0.59 -14.14
C GLN A 24 -29.72 2.04 -14.53
N ILE A 25 -29.73 2.34 -15.84
CA ILE A 25 -29.52 3.71 -16.34
C ILE A 25 -30.68 4.63 -15.89
N GLN A 26 -31.92 4.15 -15.94
CA GLN A 26 -33.12 4.92 -15.56
C GLN A 26 -33.19 5.22 -14.04
N LEU A 27 -32.71 4.33 -13.18
CA LEU A 27 -32.70 4.54 -11.72
C LEU A 27 -31.73 5.63 -11.27
N SER A 28 -30.60 5.81 -11.98
CA SER A 28 -29.59 6.81 -11.60
C SER A 28 -29.98 8.27 -11.89
N SER A 29 -31.01 8.51 -12.72
CA SER A 29 -31.46 9.87 -13.04
C SER A 29 -32.43 10.47 -12.03
N ASP A 30 -33.04 9.65 -11.15
CA ASP A 30 -34.16 10.07 -10.29
C ASP A 30 -33.75 10.43 -8.84
N ILE A 31 -32.47 10.25 -8.47
CA ILE A 31 -32.00 10.52 -7.10
C ILE A 31 -31.42 11.95 -7.02
N SER A 32 -32.29 12.96 -7.06
CA SER A 32 -31.93 14.31 -6.59
C SER A 32 -32.98 14.80 -5.59
N ASP A 33 -32.69 14.63 -4.30
CA ASP A 33 -33.49 15.19 -3.21
C ASP A 33 -33.15 16.68 -3.01
N GLU A 34 -33.98 17.58 -3.55
CA GLU A 34 -33.96 19.01 -3.20
C GLU A 34 -35.39 19.49 -2.85
N PRO A 35 -35.53 20.40 -1.86
CA PRO A 35 -36.82 20.80 -1.27
C PRO A 35 -37.74 21.61 -2.22
N ALA A 36 -39.04 21.50 -1.95
CA ALA A 36 -40.14 21.79 -2.89
C ALA A 36 -40.27 23.23 -3.41
N GLU A 37 -39.76 24.25 -2.70
CA GLU A 37 -39.92 25.66 -3.09
C GLU A 37 -39.03 26.09 -4.27
N LYS A 38 -38.04 25.26 -4.66
CA LYS A 38 -37.17 25.51 -5.82
C LYS A 38 -37.72 24.93 -7.14
N ARG A 39 -38.88 24.24 -7.12
CA ARG A 39 -39.44 23.52 -8.28
C ARG A 39 -40.00 24.44 -9.37
N GLU A 40 -40.78 25.47 -9.03
CA GLU A 40 -41.47 26.29 -10.04
C GLU A 40 -40.54 27.24 -10.83
N ARG A 41 -39.46 27.75 -10.22
CA ARG A 41 -38.42 28.51 -10.96
C ARG A 41 -37.51 27.61 -11.80
N LYS A 42 -37.41 26.30 -11.48
CA LYS A 42 -36.62 25.31 -12.23
C LYS A 42 -37.30 24.86 -13.51
N ASP A 43 -38.63 24.85 -13.62
CA ASP A 43 -39.32 24.31 -14.82
C ASP A 43 -39.02 25.09 -16.12
N LYS A 44 -38.85 26.41 -16.03
CA LYS A 44 -38.45 27.23 -17.19
C LYS A 44 -36.98 27.04 -17.53
N ILE A 45 -36.11 26.97 -16.53
CA ILE A 45 -34.66 26.75 -16.69
C ILE A 45 -34.40 25.33 -17.21
N GLN A 46 -35.11 24.32 -16.72
CA GLN A 46 -35.06 22.91 -17.16
C GLN A 46 -35.49 22.75 -18.61
N LYS A 47 -36.52 23.48 -19.09
CA LYS A 47 -36.90 23.45 -20.51
C LYS A 47 -35.79 23.99 -21.41
N GLU A 48 -35.07 25.03 -20.98
CA GLU A 48 -33.89 25.54 -21.69
C GLU A 48 -32.66 24.62 -21.56
N THR A 49 -32.41 24.06 -20.37
CA THR A 49 -31.29 23.12 -20.17
C THR A 49 -31.52 21.80 -20.91
N LYS A 50 -32.77 21.36 -21.04
CA LYS A 50 -33.17 20.19 -21.84
C LYS A 50 -32.92 20.43 -23.32
N LYS A 51 -33.37 21.57 -23.87
CA LYS A 51 -33.06 21.95 -25.26
C LYS A 51 -31.55 22.06 -25.52
N ARG A 52 -30.79 22.56 -24.54
CA ARG A 52 -29.32 22.70 -24.64
C ARG A 52 -28.63 21.33 -24.53
N ARG A 53 -29.06 20.45 -23.63
CA ARG A 53 -28.61 19.04 -23.55
C ARG A 53 -28.89 18.31 -24.85
N ASP A 54 -30.13 18.35 -25.34
CA ASP A 54 -30.54 17.70 -26.60
C ASP A 54 -29.72 18.23 -27.80
N PHE A 55 -29.36 19.51 -27.79
CA PHE A 55 -28.49 20.10 -28.81
C PHE A 55 -27.05 19.56 -28.75
N TYR A 56 -26.46 19.41 -27.55
CA TYR A 56 -25.12 18.83 -27.38
C TYR A 56 -25.11 17.30 -27.54
N GLU A 57 -26.21 16.61 -27.22
CA GLU A 57 -26.40 15.17 -27.42
C GLU A 57 -26.31 14.79 -28.91
N LYS A 58 -26.78 15.68 -29.81
CA LYS A 58 -26.71 15.51 -31.27
C LYS A 58 -25.27 15.46 -31.81
N TYR A 59 -24.31 16.07 -31.11
CA TYR A 59 -22.89 16.07 -31.49
C TYR A 59 -22.05 15.08 -30.68
N ARG A 60 -22.69 14.28 -29.81
CA ARG A 60 -22.02 13.18 -29.12
C ARG A 60 -21.72 12.09 -30.14
N ASN A 61 -20.45 11.72 -30.25
CA ASN A 61 -19.95 10.75 -31.22
C ASN A 61 -20.76 9.42 -31.12
N PRO A 62 -21.27 8.81 -32.22
CA PRO A 62 -22.20 7.67 -32.18
C PRO A 62 -21.60 6.35 -31.68
N GLN A 63 -20.31 6.31 -31.38
CA GLN A 63 -19.78 5.31 -30.46
C GLN A 63 -20.38 5.63 -29.09
N LYS A 64 -21.60 5.13 -28.86
CA LYS A 64 -22.20 5.03 -27.54
C LYS A 64 -21.16 4.36 -26.66
N GLU A 65 -20.41 5.14 -25.89
CA GLU A 65 -19.82 4.66 -24.65
C GLU A 65 -21.02 4.19 -23.84
N LYS A 66 -21.30 2.89 -23.96
CA LYS A 66 -22.35 2.26 -23.20
C LYS A 66 -21.96 2.49 -21.76
N GLU A 67 -22.85 3.08 -20.97
CA GLU A 67 -22.54 3.33 -19.57
C GLU A 67 -22.11 2.01 -18.94
N THR A 68 -20.90 1.96 -18.42
CA THR A 68 -20.38 0.82 -17.67
C THR A 68 -20.59 1.07 -16.18
N MET A 69 -20.65 -0.01 -15.41
CA MET A 69 -20.48 0.01 -13.96
C MET A 69 -19.30 -0.87 -13.59
N GLN A 70 -18.64 -0.52 -12.48
CA GLN A 70 -17.54 -1.28 -11.94
C GLN A 70 -18.07 -2.29 -10.91
N ILE A 71 -17.79 -3.56 -11.10
CA ILE A 71 -18.02 -4.61 -10.11
C ILE A 71 -16.67 -4.97 -9.51
N TYR A 72 -16.44 -4.59 -8.26
CA TYR A 72 -15.20 -4.88 -7.55
C TYR A 72 -15.04 -6.39 -7.32
N ILE A 73 -13.80 -6.87 -7.43
CA ILE A 73 -13.46 -8.26 -7.14
C ILE A 73 -13.66 -8.48 -5.64
N ARG A 74 -14.47 -9.48 -5.29
CA ARG A 74 -14.80 -9.79 -3.90
C ARG A 74 -13.52 -10.05 -3.09
N ASP A 75 -13.44 -9.45 -1.91
CA ASP A 75 -12.33 -9.57 -0.95
C ASP A 75 -10.97 -9.07 -1.51
N ASN A 76 -11.01 -8.29 -2.61
CA ASN A 76 -9.84 -7.81 -3.33
C ASN A 76 -10.13 -6.45 -4.02
N GLY A 77 -11.19 -5.74 -3.62
CA GLY A 77 -11.71 -4.59 -4.36
C GLY A 77 -10.85 -3.34 -4.20
N SER A 78 -10.12 -3.22 -3.09
CA SER A 78 -9.17 -2.13 -2.85
C SER A 78 -7.70 -2.63 -2.85
N PRO A 79 -6.72 -1.72 -2.97
CA PRO A 79 -5.31 -2.06 -2.81
C PRO A 79 -4.96 -2.74 -1.48
N GLU A 80 -5.61 -2.31 -0.40
CA GLU A 80 -5.46 -2.88 0.94
C GLU A 80 -6.01 -4.30 1.01
N GLU A 81 -7.25 -4.51 0.56
CA GLU A 81 -7.88 -5.83 0.49
C GLU A 81 -7.04 -6.78 -0.38
N HIS A 82 -6.49 -6.29 -1.50
CA HIS A 82 -5.60 -7.06 -2.35
C HIS A 82 -4.32 -7.51 -1.63
N ALA A 83 -3.68 -6.63 -0.87
CA ALA A 83 -2.48 -6.97 -0.10
C ALA A 83 -2.78 -8.03 0.98
N ILE A 84 -3.91 -7.89 1.68
CA ILE A 84 -4.38 -8.86 2.68
C ILE A 84 -4.69 -10.21 2.04
N TYR A 85 -5.44 -10.21 0.93
CA TYR A 85 -5.78 -11.41 0.19
C TYR A 85 -4.51 -12.18 -0.22
N VAL A 86 -3.53 -11.48 -0.81
CA VAL A 86 -2.31 -12.16 -1.27
C VAL A 86 -1.47 -12.67 -0.10
N TRP A 87 -1.46 -11.96 1.03
CA TRP A 87 -0.85 -12.46 2.25
C TRP A 87 -1.48 -13.77 2.72
N ASP A 88 -2.79 -13.77 2.92
CA ASP A 88 -3.54 -14.90 3.49
C ASP A 88 -3.48 -16.16 2.60
N HIS A 89 -3.50 -15.96 1.28
CA HIS A 89 -3.61 -17.07 0.32
C HIS A 89 -2.27 -17.58 -0.23
N PHE A 90 -1.21 -16.76 -0.24
CA PHE A 90 0.06 -17.13 -0.87
C PHE A 90 1.27 -16.96 0.06
N ILE A 91 1.44 -15.79 0.68
CA ILE A 91 2.70 -15.47 1.38
C ILE A 91 2.77 -16.17 2.74
N SER A 92 1.69 -16.16 3.52
CA SER A 92 1.62 -16.76 4.86
C SER A 92 1.88 -18.27 4.85
N GLN A 93 1.46 -18.95 3.76
CA GLN A 93 1.58 -20.39 3.55
C GLN A 93 2.87 -20.81 2.83
N SER A 94 3.69 -19.84 2.40
CA SER A 94 4.92 -20.13 1.67
C SER A 94 5.96 -20.84 2.55
N ALA A 95 6.81 -21.65 1.92
CA ALA A 95 7.97 -22.28 2.58
C ALA A 95 9.15 -21.30 2.77
N ALA A 96 8.99 -20.02 2.43
CA ALA A 96 10.06 -19.03 2.50
C ALA A 96 10.43 -18.69 3.95
N GLU A 97 11.71 -18.85 4.30
CA GLU A 97 12.23 -18.52 5.64
C GLU A 97 12.44 -17.01 5.85
N ASN A 98 12.70 -16.27 4.77
CA ASN A 98 12.91 -14.84 4.77
C ASN A 98 11.97 -14.20 3.75
N VAL A 99 11.01 -13.41 4.24
CA VAL A 99 10.06 -12.66 3.42
C VAL A 99 10.46 -11.18 3.44
N PHE A 100 10.51 -10.56 2.27
CA PHE A 100 10.78 -9.13 2.11
C PHE A 100 9.66 -8.46 1.33
N PHE A 101 9.42 -7.19 1.63
CA PHE A 101 8.49 -6.36 0.88
C PHE A 101 9.23 -5.19 0.24
N VAL A 102 8.92 -4.90 -1.01
CA VAL A 102 9.22 -3.61 -1.65
C VAL A 102 7.89 -2.96 -1.98
N ALA A 103 7.58 -1.85 -1.31
CA ALA A 103 6.29 -1.17 -1.41
C ALA A 103 6.48 0.28 -1.88
N HIS A 104 6.02 0.55 -3.10
CA HIS A 104 6.15 1.86 -3.74
C HIS A 104 4.91 2.71 -3.48
N SER A 105 5.09 3.99 -3.17
CA SER A 105 4.01 4.98 -3.11
C SER A 105 2.85 4.50 -2.21
N TYR A 106 1.63 4.43 -2.74
CA TYR A 106 0.44 3.92 -2.05
C TYR A 106 0.60 2.48 -1.52
N GLY A 107 1.48 1.68 -2.11
CA GLY A 107 1.78 0.33 -1.62
C GLY A 107 2.24 0.31 -0.15
N GLY A 108 2.82 1.41 0.35
CA GLY A 108 3.14 1.51 1.77
C GLY A 108 1.91 1.65 2.67
N LEU A 109 0.84 2.33 2.22
CA LEU A 109 -0.43 2.38 2.95
C LEU A 109 -1.04 0.97 3.03
N ALA A 110 -1.07 0.25 1.90
CA ALA A 110 -1.56 -1.12 1.83
C ALA A 110 -0.74 -2.08 2.72
N PHE A 111 0.58 -1.91 2.79
CA PHE A 111 1.42 -2.68 3.70
C PHE A 111 1.12 -2.37 5.18
N VAL A 112 0.91 -1.11 5.53
CA VAL A 112 0.53 -0.75 6.92
C VAL A 112 -0.84 -1.33 7.29
N GLU A 113 -1.80 -1.35 6.36
CA GLU A 113 -3.10 -1.99 6.60
C GLU A 113 -2.93 -3.51 6.82
N LEU A 114 -2.08 -4.18 6.02
CA LEU A 114 -1.71 -5.57 6.26
C LEU A 114 -1.08 -5.76 7.67
N MET A 115 -0.19 -4.86 8.09
CA MET A 115 0.40 -4.90 9.44
C MET A 115 -0.64 -4.75 10.54
N ILE A 116 -1.64 -3.87 10.36
CA ILE A 116 -2.72 -3.67 11.34
C ILE A 116 -3.56 -4.95 11.45
N GLN A 117 -3.91 -5.56 10.32
CA GLN A 117 -4.81 -6.72 10.31
C GLN A 117 -4.15 -8.06 10.60
N ARG A 118 -2.84 -8.20 10.39
CA ARG A 118 -2.08 -9.47 10.53
C ARG A 118 -0.81 -9.31 11.37
N GLU A 119 -0.81 -8.38 12.33
CA GLU A 119 0.38 -7.95 13.09
C GLU A 119 1.30 -9.10 13.52
N ALA A 120 0.77 -10.10 14.22
CA ALA A 120 1.57 -11.19 14.76
C ALA A 120 2.25 -12.02 13.67
N GLU A 121 1.53 -12.33 12.60
CA GLU A 121 2.05 -13.15 11.50
C GLU A 121 3.11 -12.39 10.70
N VAL A 122 2.84 -11.12 10.39
CA VAL A 122 3.76 -10.29 9.60
C VAL A 122 5.06 -10.06 10.38
N LYS A 123 4.98 -9.73 11.67
CA LYS A 123 6.17 -9.55 12.53
C LYS A 123 7.02 -10.81 12.67
N ASN A 124 6.40 -11.99 12.64
CA ASN A 124 7.11 -13.26 12.78
C ASN A 124 7.78 -13.70 11.47
N ARG A 125 7.21 -13.38 10.31
CA ARG A 125 7.67 -13.89 9.01
C ARG A 125 8.47 -12.86 8.19
N VAL A 126 8.09 -11.59 8.23
CA VAL A 126 8.73 -10.54 7.42
C VAL A 126 10.04 -10.13 8.07
N THR A 127 11.09 -10.15 7.25
CA THR A 127 12.47 -9.87 7.68
C THR A 127 12.80 -8.40 7.53
N ALA A 128 12.36 -7.76 6.44
CA ALA A 128 12.51 -6.32 6.25
C ALA A 128 11.56 -5.80 5.17
N VAL A 129 11.31 -4.49 5.19
CA VAL A 129 10.41 -3.79 4.26
C VAL A 129 11.12 -2.57 3.69
N ALA A 130 11.27 -2.52 2.38
CA ALA A 130 11.74 -1.33 1.68
C ALA A 130 10.54 -0.56 1.14
N LEU A 131 10.36 0.65 1.65
CA LEU A 131 9.38 1.60 1.15
C LEU A 131 10.08 2.50 0.13
N THR A 132 9.44 2.77 -1.01
CA THR A 132 10.02 3.62 -2.06
C THR A 132 9.04 4.75 -2.35
N ASP A 133 9.39 5.94 -1.88
CA ASP A 133 8.57 7.14 -1.88
C ASP A 133 7.16 6.91 -1.35
N SER A 134 7.06 6.12 -0.28
CA SER A 134 5.78 5.78 0.32
C SER A 134 5.12 7.00 0.98
N VAL A 135 3.81 7.11 0.79
CA VAL A 135 2.95 8.14 1.39
C VAL A 135 2.25 7.66 2.67
N HIS A 136 2.64 6.50 3.20
CA HIS A 136 2.07 5.98 4.43
C HIS A 136 2.17 6.96 5.61
N ASN A 137 1.21 6.88 6.53
CA ASN A 137 1.18 7.75 7.69
C ASN A 137 0.69 6.99 8.92
N VAL A 138 1.64 6.49 9.70
CA VAL A 138 1.37 5.68 10.90
C VAL A 138 0.59 6.42 11.99
N TRP A 139 0.49 7.76 11.91
CA TRP A 139 -0.26 8.59 12.85
C TRP A 139 -1.72 8.78 12.45
N HIS A 140 -2.02 8.67 11.14
CA HIS A 140 -3.38 8.76 10.62
C HIS A 140 -4.02 7.38 10.45
N GLN A 141 -3.22 6.32 10.28
CA GLN A 141 -3.71 4.92 10.21
C GLN A 141 -3.90 4.27 11.60
N GLU A 142 -3.96 5.08 12.66
CA GLU A 142 -4.18 4.63 14.06
C GLU A 142 -3.28 3.46 14.50
N VAL A 143 -2.02 3.48 14.05
CA VAL A 143 -1.10 2.34 14.21
C VAL A 143 -0.69 2.16 15.67
N GLY A 144 -0.88 0.94 16.17
CA GLY A 144 -0.48 0.53 17.52
C GLY A 144 1.00 0.80 17.81
N LYS A 145 1.34 1.05 19.08
CA LYS A 145 2.73 1.33 19.52
C LYS A 145 3.70 0.24 19.06
N THR A 146 3.30 -1.02 19.20
CA THR A 146 4.08 -2.19 18.85
C THR A 146 4.39 -2.25 17.35
N ILE A 147 3.46 -1.87 16.48
CA ILE A 147 3.67 -1.84 15.02
C ILE A 147 4.62 -0.70 14.67
N ARG A 148 4.46 0.50 15.26
CA ARG A 148 5.36 1.64 15.05
C ARG A 148 6.81 1.33 15.44
N GLU A 149 7.01 0.64 16.56
CA GLU A 149 8.34 0.19 16.98
C GLU A 149 8.93 -0.80 15.99
N TRP A 150 8.15 -1.79 15.57
CA TRP A 150 8.59 -2.77 14.57
C TRP A 150 8.95 -2.12 13.23
N MET A 151 8.14 -1.16 12.75
CA MET A 151 8.43 -0.44 11.51
C MET A 151 9.71 0.38 11.61
N ARG A 152 10.00 0.96 12.78
CA ARG A 152 11.26 1.70 13.01
C ARG A 152 12.49 0.81 12.87
N GLU A 153 12.37 -0.46 13.23
CA GLU A 153 13.47 -1.42 13.23
C GLU A 153 13.62 -2.18 11.91
N ASN A 154 12.51 -2.45 11.22
CA ASN A 154 12.45 -3.39 10.09
C ASN A 154 12.10 -2.73 8.75
N CYS A 155 11.73 -1.45 8.75
CA CYS A 155 11.42 -0.70 7.53
C CYS A 155 12.45 0.39 7.25
N CYS A 156 12.60 0.76 5.97
CA CYS A 156 13.27 1.99 5.56
C CYS A 156 12.56 2.57 4.33
N ASN A 157 12.39 3.90 4.29
CA ASN A 157 11.72 4.60 3.18
C ASN A 157 12.73 5.43 2.37
N TRP A 158 12.95 5.03 1.11
CA TRP A 158 13.74 5.77 0.12
C TRP A 158 12.85 6.78 -0.59
N VAL A 159 12.91 8.04 -0.19
CA VAL A 159 12.00 9.09 -0.68
C VAL A 159 12.61 9.95 -1.78
N SER A 160 11.72 10.60 -2.54
CA SER A 160 12.12 11.58 -3.53
C SER A 160 12.84 12.75 -2.87
N SER A 161 14.07 13.02 -3.30
CA SER A 161 14.92 14.07 -2.76
C SER A 161 16.03 14.41 -3.75
N SER A 162 16.46 15.66 -3.73
CA SER A 162 17.63 16.16 -4.48
C SER A 162 18.96 15.74 -3.85
N GLU A 163 18.95 15.25 -2.61
CA GLU A 163 20.14 14.79 -1.90
C GLU A 163 20.69 13.49 -2.50
N PRO A 164 21.99 13.18 -2.32
CA PRO A 164 22.56 11.90 -2.72
C PRO A 164 21.82 10.70 -2.12
N LEU A 165 21.87 9.55 -2.81
CA LEU A 165 21.31 8.28 -2.33
C LEU A 165 21.81 7.97 -0.90
N ASP A 166 20.89 7.50 -0.05
CA ASP A 166 21.11 7.11 1.35
C ASP A 166 21.37 8.28 2.33
N THR A 167 21.34 9.54 1.88
CA THR A 167 21.35 10.70 2.78
C THR A 167 20.08 10.69 3.64
N SER A 168 20.23 10.80 4.97
CA SER A 168 19.07 10.84 5.88
C SER A 168 18.19 12.05 5.61
N VAL A 169 16.87 11.84 5.57
CA VAL A 169 15.88 12.89 5.35
C VAL A 169 14.98 12.99 6.57
N GLU A 170 15.11 14.09 7.31
CA GLU A 170 14.35 14.31 8.55
C GLU A 170 12.84 14.21 8.34
N SER A 171 12.15 13.55 9.28
CA SER A 171 10.69 13.50 9.34
C SER A 171 10.20 14.27 10.54
N MET A 172 9.10 15.03 10.37
CA MET A 172 8.47 15.79 11.46
C MET A 172 7.89 14.89 12.55
N LEU A 173 7.47 13.68 12.20
CA LEU A 173 6.89 12.73 13.12
C LEU A 173 7.70 11.43 13.14
N PRO A 174 7.82 10.76 14.31
CA PRO A 174 8.50 9.47 14.41
C PRO A 174 7.84 8.43 13.51
N ASP A 175 8.63 7.87 12.61
CA ASP A 175 8.24 6.84 11.65
C ASP A 175 9.43 5.87 11.46
N CYS A 176 9.42 5.04 10.42
CA CYS A 176 10.59 4.33 9.95
C CYS A 176 11.70 5.28 9.44
N PRO A 177 12.98 4.85 9.48
CA PRO A 177 14.09 5.58 8.90
C PRO A 177 13.81 6.00 7.45
N ARG A 178 14.11 7.26 7.15
CA ARG A 178 13.87 7.86 5.83
C ARG A 178 15.18 8.37 5.24
N VAL A 179 15.45 7.97 4.00
CA VAL A 179 16.66 8.33 3.28
C VAL A 179 16.33 8.76 1.85
N SER A 180 17.21 9.54 1.23
CA SER A 180 17.04 9.96 -0.15
C SER A 180 17.21 8.77 -1.10
N ALA A 181 16.35 8.71 -2.12
CA ALA A 181 16.48 7.80 -3.25
C ALA A 181 17.50 8.28 -4.31
N GLY A 182 18.08 9.48 -4.16
CA GLY A 182 18.99 10.08 -5.15
C GLY A 182 18.28 10.57 -6.42
N THR A 183 17.01 10.94 -6.30
CA THR A 183 16.16 11.42 -7.40
C THR A 183 14.96 12.19 -6.84
N GLU A 184 14.54 13.25 -7.52
CA GLU A 184 13.28 13.96 -7.22
C GLU A 184 12.08 13.36 -7.97
N ARG A 185 12.33 12.44 -8.91
CA ARG A 185 11.29 11.76 -9.68
C ARG A 185 10.73 10.57 -8.90
N HIS A 186 9.50 10.73 -8.41
CA HIS A 186 8.72 9.74 -7.67
C HIS A 186 8.81 8.33 -8.27
N GLU A 187 8.54 8.21 -9.56
CA GLU A 187 8.48 6.95 -10.31
C GLU A 187 9.84 6.26 -10.48
N LEU A 188 10.95 6.99 -10.26
CA LEU A 188 12.30 6.45 -10.38
C LEU A 188 12.88 5.99 -9.04
N THR A 189 12.20 6.27 -7.92
CA THR A 189 12.75 5.99 -6.58
C THR A 189 13.09 4.52 -6.39
N SER A 190 12.24 3.58 -6.81
CA SER A 190 12.53 2.14 -6.70
C SER A 190 13.74 1.70 -7.53
N TRP A 191 13.88 2.22 -8.76
CA TRP A 191 15.03 1.91 -9.61
C TRP A 191 16.34 2.51 -9.06
N LYS A 192 16.30 3.78 -8.64
CA LYS A 192 17.47 4.49 -8.14
C LYS A 192 17.96 3.96 -6.79
N SER A 193 17.05 3.52 -5.94
CA SER A 193 17.36 2.93 -4.62
C SER A 193 17.66 1.43 -4.66
N PHE A 194 17.43 0.74 -5.79
CA PHE A 194 17.65 -0.70 -5.95
C PHE A 194 18.93 -1.25 -5.27
N PRO A 195 20.14 -0.73 -5.53
CA PRO A 195 21.34 -1.29 -4.90
C PRO A 195 21.35 -1.12 -3.38
N SER A 196 20.82 -0.02 -2.86
CA SER A 196 20.72 0.23 -1.42
C SER A 196 19.67 -0.67 -0.77
N VAL A 197 18.51 -0.85 -1.40
CA VAL A 197 17.44 -1.75 -0.93
C VAL A 197 17.95 -3.19 -0.75
N PHE A 198 18.69 -3.72 -1.72
CA PHE A 198 19.22 -5.08 -1.62
C PHE A 198 20.36 -5.19 -0.59
N LYS A 199 21.15 -4.13 -0.40
CA LYS A 199 22.11 -4.05 0.71
C LYS A 199 21.38 -4.09 2.05
N PHE A 200 20.33 -3.29 2.23
CA PHE A 200 19.49 -3.28 3.43
C PHE A 200 18.88 -4.66 3.73
N PHE A 201 18.33 -5.36 2.74
CA PHE A 201 17.84 -6.73 2.92
C PHE A 201 18.93 -7.71 3.33
N SER A 202 20.11 -7.61 2.71
CA SER A 202 21.26 -8.46 3.05
C SER A 202 21.72 -8.25 4.49
N GLU A 203 21.69 -7.01 4.98
CA GLU A 203 22.01 -6.66 6.36
C GLU A 203 20.94 -7.16 7.35
N ALA A 204 19.66 -7.05 6.99
CA ALA A 204 18.56 -7.58 7.80
C ALA A 204 18.65 -9.11 7.99
N VAL A 205 18.98 -9.87 6.94
CA VAL A 205 19.21 -11.32 7.05
C VAL A 205 20.37 -11.63 8.00
N LYS A 206 21.48 -10.90 7.88
CA LYS A 206 22.65 -11.09 8.75
C LYS A 206 22.30 -10.80 10.22
N ALA A 207 21.52 -9.75 10.48
CA ALA A 207 21.07 -9.42 11.83
C ALA A 207 20.16 -10.51 12.41
N LYS A 208 19.16 -10.97 11.64
CA LYS A 208 18.26 -12.08 12.02
C LYS A 208 19.03 -13.36 12.34
N ASN A 209 19.99 -13.75 11.49
CA ASN A 209 20.81 -14.94 11.72
C ASN A 209 21.75 -14.81 12.93
N SER A 210 22.14 -13.58 13.30
CA SER A 210 23.00 -13.34 14.47
C SER A 210 22.22 -13.47 15.78
N LEU A 211 20.95 -13.09 15.80
CA LEU A 211 20.04 -13.25 16.95
C LEU A 211 19.73 -14.72 17.26
N VAL A 212 19.74 -15.59 16.24
CA VAL A 212 19.43 -17.02 16.36
C VAL A 212 20.64 -17.85 16.81
N LYS A 213 21.87 -17.32 16.71
CA LYS A 213 23.06 -18.05 17.21
C LYS A 213 23.08 -18.03 18.74
N PRO A 214 23.10 -19.20 19.43
CA PRO A 214 23.18 -19.23 20.87
C PRO A 214 24.52 -18.64 21.32
N THR A 215 24.47 -17.59 22.15
CA THR A 215 25.63 -17.07 22.87
C THR A 215 26.24 -18.22 23.67
N PRO A 216 27.51 -18.62 23.46
CA PRO A 216 28.12 -19.66 24.26
C PRO A 216 28.24 -19.13 25.69
N THR A 217 27.40 -19.65 26.58
CA THR A 217 27.49 -19.37 28.01
C THR A 217 28.82 -19.92 28.50
N ARG A 218 29.81 -19.04 28.66
CA ARG A 218 31.05 -19.35 29.35
C ARG A 218 30.70 -19.70 30.80
N ARG A 219 30.50 -20.99 31.08
CA ARG A 219 30.47 -21.52 32.45
C ARG A 219 31.78 -21.10 33.13
N SER A 220 31.71 -20.14 34.05
CA SER A 220 32.84 -19.87 34.94
C SER A 220 32.98 -21.08 35.87
N ASN A 221 34.15 -21.69 35.84
CA ASN A 221 34.50 -22.73 36.79
C ASN A 221 34.49 -22.11 38.20
N ARG A 222 33.67 -22.72 39.04
CA ARG A 222 33.57 -22.54 40.49
C ARG A 222 34.94 -22.74 41.11
N ILE A 223 35.56 -21.68 41.63
CA ILE A 223 36.66 -21.78 42.59
C ILE A 223 36.01 -21.78 43.98
N LYS A 224 36.07 -22.92 44.67
CA LYS A 224 35.86 -23.00 46.12
C LYS A 224 37.11 -22.42 46.78
N TYR A 225 36.94 -21.48 47.69
CA TYR A 225 37.90 -21.26 48.77
C TYR A 225 37.26 -21.74 50.06
N GLU A 226 37.98 -22.63 50.75
CA GLU A 226 37.78 -22.97 52.16
C GLU A 226 38.23 -21.78 53.01
N GLU A 227 37.38 -21.36 53.95
CA GLU A 227 37.68 -21.13 55.38
C GLU A 227 36.36 -20.95 56.14
#